data_AF-A0A835AF47-F1
#
_entry.id   AF-A0A835AF47-F1
#
_cell.length_a   1.000
_cell.length_b   1.000
_cell.length_c   1.000
_cell.angle_alpha   90.00
_cell.angle_beta   90.00
_cell.angle_gamma   90.00
#
_symmetry.space_group_name_H-M   'P 1'
#
loop_
_entity.id
_entity.type
_entity.pdbx_description
1 polymer ?
#
loop_
_entity_poly.entity_id
_entity_poly.type
_entity_poly.pdbx_seq_one_letter_code
_entity_poly.pdbx_strand_id
1 'polypeptide(L)'
;MLSIGGGAGSYYLNSSDDARNVATYLWDNFLGGQSSSRPLGDAVLDGIDFDIEGGTPLHWDDLARYLKAYSKSGKKVYLTAAPQCPFPDAWIGGALSTGLFDYVWVQFYNNPPCQYSAGSSTNLANAWKQWLTVPAKRIFLGLPASPEAAGSGFIPADDLKSQVLPLIKGSGKYGGIMLWSNLQSHNTQQNNHQSGTTITGSNSSLHMATRSSLVQLLLIAVAVAQIVGSQAGGIAIYWGQNGGEGTLADTCATGNYKFVNLAFLAVFGNGQTPELNLAGHCDPTSGGCTSLSADIKSCQSSGVKVILSIGGGAGSYYLSSAADAKDVATYLWNNFLGGKSSSRPLGDAVLDGIDFDIEGGTNQHWDDLARYLKGYSNSGRRVYLTAAPQCPFPDAWVGGALNTGLFDYVWVQFYNNPPCQYSSGSTTDLADAWKQWLSIPAKQIFLGLPASPEAAGSGFIPSDDLKSQVLPLIKSSGKYGGIMLWSKYYDDQDDYSSSVKSDV
;
A
#
# COMPACT_ATOMS: atom_id res chain seq x y z
N MET A 1 -9.80 -14.96 -7.26
CA MET A 1 -10.29 -16.25 -6.72
C MET A 1 -10.68 -16.03 -5.26
N LEU A 2 -11.65 -16.76 -4.73
CA LEU A 2 -11.93 -16.81 -3.29
C LEU A 2 -11.38 -18.11 -2.73
N SER A 3 -10.52 -18.05 -1.71
CA SER A 3 -10.09 -19.26 -1.00
C SER A 3 -11.07 -19.61 0.12
N ILE A 4 -11.39 -20.90 0.23
CA ILE A 4 -12.18 -21.47 1.31
C ILE A 4 -11.26 -22.37 2.14
N GLY A 5 -11.32 -22.20 3.47
CA GLY A 5 -10.49 -22.96 4.41
C GLY A 5 -9.40 -22.10 5.09
N GLY A 6 -8.22 -22.70 5.26
CA GLY A 6 -7.02 -22.17 5.90
C GLY A 6 -6.60 -22.92 7.17
N GLY A 7 -5.41 -22.65 7.70
CA GLY A 7 -4.85 -23.35 8.87
C GLY A 7 -5.51 -23.09 10.24
N ALA A 8 -6.50 -22.20 10.34
CA ALA A 8 -7.08 -21.75 11.62
C ALA A 8 -8.40 -22.46 12.03
N GLY A 9 -8.85 -23.48 11.29
CA GLY A 9 -10.18 -24.07 11.49
C GLY A 9 -10.29 -25.56 11.15
N SER A 10 -11.44 -26.14 11.49
CA SER A 10 -11.86 -27.47 11.03
C SER A 10 -13.10 -27.32 10.15
N TYR A 11 -13.05 -27.89 8.95
CA TYR A 11 -14.05 -27.67 7.91
C TYR A 11 -14.86 -28.94 7.64
N TYR A 12 -16.17 -28.78 7.51
CA TYR A 12 -17.08 -29.91 7.38
C TYR A 12 -18.11 -29.66 6.29
N LEU A 13 -18.28 -30.66 5.43
CA LEU A 13 -19.44 -30.85 4.59
C LEU A 13 -20.08 -32.16 5.02
N ASN A 14 -21.26 -32.10 5.62
CA ASN A 14 -21.86 -33.26 6.28
C ASN A 14 -22.60 -34.18 5.31
N SER A 15 -22.88 -33.71 4.09
CA SER A 15 -23.55 -34.45 3.03
C SER A 15 -23.31 -33.80 1.67
N SER A 16 -23.67 -34.51 0.60
CA SER A 16 -23.72 -33.94 -0.76
C SER A 16 -24.68 -32.74 -0.86
N ASP A 17 -25.79 -32.77 -0.10
CA ASP A 17 -26.74 -31.65 -0.04
C ASP A 17 -26.14 -30.41 0.62
N ASP A 18 -25.31 -30.61 1.65
CA ASP A 18 -24.55 -29.54 2.31
C ASP A 18 -23.56 -28.91 1.32
N ALA A 19 -22.81 -29.75 0.59
CA ALA A 19 -21.92 -29.32 -0.48
C ALA A 19 -22.66 -28.52 -1.59
N ARG A 20 -23.87 -28.93 -1.96
CA ARG A 20 -24.72 -28.21 -2.92
C ARG A 20 -25.15 -26.84 -2.39
N ASN A 21 -25.53 -26.76 -1.12
CA ASN A 21 -25.93 -25.51 -0.48
C ASN A 21 -24.76 -24.52 -0.44
N VAL A 22 -23.57 -24.99 -0.05
CA VAL A 22 -22.35 -24.19 -0.08
C VAL A 22 -22.02 -23.76 -1.51
N ALA A 23 -22.10 -24.64 -2.51
CA ALA A 23 -21.87 -24.29 -3.90
C ALA A 23 -22.81 -23.17 -4.39
N THR A 24 -24.08 -23.25 -4.01
CA THR A 24 -25.10 -22.25 -4.36
C THR A 24 -24.80 -20.91 -3.67
N TYR A 25 -24.46 -20.94 -2.38
CA TYR A 25 -24.07 -19.73 -1.66
C TYR A 25 -22.85 -19.06 -2.30
N LEU A 26 -21.80 -19.83 -2.65
CA LEU A 26 -20.61 -19.31 -3.33
C LEU A 26 -20.95 -18.74 -4.71
N TRP A 27 -21.83 -19.41 -5.45
CA TRP A 27 -22.30 -18.95 -6.75
C TRP A 27 -23.00 -17.59 -6.68
N ASP A 28 -23.97 -17.45 -5.78
CA ASP A 28 -24.83 -16.26 -5.67
C ASP A 28 -24.13 -15.05 -5.06
N ASN A 29 -23.18 -15.28 -4.15
CA ASN A 29 -22.54 -14.18 -3.40
C ASN A 29 -21.17 -13.77 -3.94
N PHE A 30 -20.45 -14.66 -4.63
CA PHE A 30 -19.07 -14.38 -5.06
C PHE A 30 -18.83 -14.64 -6.55
N LEU A 31 -19.56 -15.55 -7.17
CA LEU A 31 -19.45 -15.86 -8.60
C LEU A 31 -20.62 -15.21 -9.37
N GLY A 32 -21.06 -15.86 -10.45
CA GLY A 32 -21.98 -15.28 -11.44
C GLY A 32 -23.47 -15.33 -11.08
N GLY A 33 -23.83 -15.82 -9.89
CA GLY A 33 -25.20 -15.75 -9.40
C GLY A 33 -25.56 -14.36 -8.88
N GLN A 34 -26.76 -14.23 -8.31
CA GLN A 34 -27.31 -12.95 -7.87
C GLN A 34 -27.73 -13.04 -6.40
N SER A 35 -27.30 -12.06 -5.60
CA SER A 35 -27.64 -11.94 -4.19
C SER A 35 -27.81 -10.46 -3.85
N SER A 36 -28.79 -10.14 -3.00
CA SER A 36 -29.02 -8.76 -2.55
C SER A 36 -27.98 -8.26 -1.55
N SER A 37 -27.07 -9.14 -1.09
CA SER A 37 -26.07 -8.83 -0.07
C SER A 37 -24.73 -9.46 -0.40
N ARG A 38 -24.13 -9.07 -1.53
CA ARG A 38 -22.81 -9.55 -1.96
C ARG A 38 -21.71 -8.96 -1.08
N PRO A 39 -20.84 -9.77 -0.45
CA PRO A 39 -19.79 -9.27 0.44
C PRO A 39 -18.75 -8.37 -0.25
N LEU A 40 -18.55 -8.55 -1.55
CA LEU A 40 -17.61 -7.78 -2.37
C LEU A 40 -18.33 -6.80 -3.32
N GLY A 41 -19.58 -6.42 -3.00
CA GLY A 41 -20.43 -5.63 -3.88
C GLY A 41 -20.67 -6.33 -5.23
N ASP A 42 -20.65 -5.56 -6.32
CA ASP A 42 -20.90 -6.08 -7.67
C ASP A 42 -19.72 -6.87 -8.26
N ALA A 43 -18.62 -7.03 -7.52
CA ALA A 43 -17.47 -7.82 -7.98
C ALA A 43 -17.84 -9.30 -8.16
N VAL A 44 -17.47 -9.86 -9.31
CA VAL A 44 -17.70 -11.27 -9.67
C VAL A 44 -16.36 -11.97 -9.82
N LEU A 45 -16.05 -12.86 -8.89
CA LEU A 45 -14.81 -13.62 -8.90
C LEU A 45 -14.81 -14.69 -10.01
N ASP A 46 -13.62 -15.13 -10.40
CA ASP A 46 -13.44 -16.11 -11.47
C ASP A 46 -13.52 -17.56 -10.99
N GLY A 47 -13.45 -17.81 -9.68
CA GLY A 47 -13.43 -19.17 -9.16
C GLY A 47 -13.13 -19.27 -7.67
N ILE A 48 -13.09 -20.52 -7.22
CA ILE A 48 -12.91 -20.92 -5.82
C ILE A 48 -11.62 -21.72 -5.68
N ASP A 49 -10.86 -21.40 -4.64
CA ASP A 49 -9.65 -22.07 -4.21
C ASP A 49 -9.91 -22.91 -2.95
N PHE A 50 -9.49 -24.17 -2.94
CA PHE A 50 -9.72 -25.11 -1.84
C PHE A 50 -8.44 -25.22 -1.00
N ASP A 51 -8.41 -24.55 0.14
CA ASP A 51 -7.31 -24.57 1.11
C ASP A 51 -7.75 -25.29 2.39
N ILE A 52 -8.10 -26.57 2.28
CA ILE A 52 -8.68 -27.31 3.41
C ILE A 52 -7.57 -28.01 4.19
N GLU A 53 -7.28 -27.49 5.38
CA GLU A 53 -6.18 -27.98 6.23
C GLU A 53 -6.65 -28.76 7.47
N GLY A 54 -7.97 -28.95 7.65
CA GLY A 54 -8.52 -29.66 8.80
C GLY A 54 -10.02 -30.01 8.66
N GLY A 55 -10.49 -30.97 9.46
CA GLY A 55 -11.90 -31.36 9.53
C GLY A 55 -12.18 -32.76 8.98
N THR A 56 -13.00 -32.87 7.95
CA THR A 56 -13.36 -34.15 7.30
C THR A 56 -12.98 -34.17 5.82
N PRO A 57 -12.55 -35.31 5.25
CA PRO A 57 -12.27 -35.42 3.83
C PRO A 57 -13.52 -35.65 2.95
N LEU A 58 -14.71 -35.72 3.56
CA LEU A 58 -15.94 -36.07 2.87
C LEU A 58 -16.53 -34.88 2.09
N HIS A 59 -17.15 -35.18 0.94
CA HIS A 59 -18.00 -34.29 0.14
C HIS A 59 -17.33 -33.06 -0.51
N TRP A 60 -16.01 -32.89 -0.41
CA TRP A 60 -15.28 -31.87 -1.18
C TRP A 60 -15.33 -32.12 -2.70
N ASP A 61 -15.41 -33.37 -3.11
CA ASP A 61 -15.60 -33.77 -4.51
C ASP A 61 -16.99 -33.40 -5.03
N ASP A 62 -18.03 -33.58 -4.20
CA ASP A 62 -19.39 -33.10 -4.50
C ASP A 62 -19.41 -31.57 -4.69
N LEU A 63 -18.78 -30.82 -3.78
CA LEU A 63 -18.67 -29.36 -3.88
C LEU A 63 -17.98 -28.94 -5.19
N ALA A 64 -16.86 -29.59 -5.54
CA ALA A 64 -16.16 -29.33 -6.80
C ALA A 64 -17.06 -29.60 -8.02
N ARG A 65 -17.83 -30.69 -8.02
CA ARG A 65 -18.78 -31.01 -9.11
C ARG A 65 -19.88 -29.95 -9.24
N TYR A 66 -20.47 -29.51 -8.12
CA TYR A 66 -21.52 -28.50 -8.14
C TYR A 66 -21.01 -27.14 -8.59
N LEU A 67 -19.86 -26.68 -8.07
CA LEU A 67 -19.24 -25.42 -8.53
C LEU A 67 -18.91 -25.46 -10.01
N LYS A 68 -18.39 -26.59 -10.51
CA LYS A 68 -18.05 -26.70 -11.93
C LYS A 68 -19.28 -26.78 -12.83
N ALA A 69 -20.40 -27.31 -12.35
CA ALA A 69 -21.66 -27.35 -13.09
C ALA A 69 -22.16 -25.94 -13.47
N TYR A 70 -21.92 -24.92 -12.62
CA TYR A 70 -22.26 -23.52 -12.93
C TYR A 70 -21.50 -22.93 -14.11
N SER A 71 -20.40 -23.56 -14.56
CA SER A 71 -19.72 -23.14 -15.79
C SER A 71 -20.62 -23.24 -17.03
N LYS A 72 -21.69 -24.04 -16.97
CA LYS A 72 -22.70 -24.14 -18.03
C LYS A 72 -23.62 -22.91 -18.12
N SER A 73 -23.65 -22.06 -17.08
CA SER A 73 -24.49 -20.86 -17.00
C SER A 73 -23.85 -19.63 -17.65
N GLY A 74 -22.77 -19.79 -18.41
CA GLY A 74 -22.18 -18.76 -19.28
C GLY A 74 -20.82 -18.22 -18.83
N LYS A 75 -20.48 -18.28 -17.53
CA LYS A 75 -19.15 -17.92 -17.02
C LYS A 75 -18.41 -19.17 -16.56
N LYS A 76 -17.22 -19.42 -17.11
CA LYS A 76 -16.32 -20.48 -16.64
C LYS A 76 -15.92 -20.22 -15.19
N VAL A 77 -16.19 -21.18 -14.30
CA VAL A 77 -15.76 -21.17 -12.91
C VAL A 77 -14.42 -21.88 -12.82
N TYR A 78 -13.35 -21.21 -12.41
CA TYR A 78 -12.06 -21.83 -12.14
C TYR A 78 -12.09 -22.55 -10.79
N LEU A 79 -11.44 -23.72 -10.73
CA LEU A 79 -11.22 -24.41 -9.46
C LEU A 79 -9.73 -24.54 -9.23
N THR A 80 -9.26 -24.07 -8.09
CA THR A 80 -7.88 -24.25 -7.63
C THR A 80 -7.86 -24.90 -6.26
N ALA A 81 -6.72 -25.44 -5.88
CA ALA A 81 -6.54 -26.05 -4.57
C ALA A 81 -5.13 -25.78 -4.04
N ALA A 82 -5.02 -25.61 -2.73
CA ALA A 82 -3.76 -25.46 -2.02
C ALA A 82 -3.53 -26.63 -1.03
N PRO A 83 -3.38 -27.88 -1.50
CA PRO A 83 -3.17 -29.02 -0.60
C PRO A 83 -1.82 -28.94 0.11
N GLN A 84 -1.70 -29.62 1.27
CA GLN A 84 -0.42 -29.82 1.93
C GLN A 84 0.44 -30.83 1.14
N CYS A 85 1.77 -30.77 1.23
CA CYS A 85 2.62 -31.66 0.42
C CYS A 85 2.53 -33.19 0.71
N PRO A 86 2.09 -33.69 1.89
CA PRO A 86 1.88 -35.11 2.07
C PRO A 86 0.89 -35.64 1.03
N PHE A 87 1.24 -36.75 0.37
CA PHE A 87 0.43 -37.31 -0.71
C PHE A 87 -0.06 -38.74 -0.36
N PRO A 88 -1.36 -39.05 -0.58
CA PRO A 88 -2.41 -38.11 -0.98
C PRO A 88 -2.70 -37.08 0.11
N ASP A 89 -3.22 -35.91 -0.30
CA ASP A 89 -3.67 -34.90 0.67
C ASP A 89 -4.80 -35.47 1.54
N ALA A 90 -4.69 -35.23 2.86
CA ALA A 90 -5.54 -35.83 3.87
C ALA A 90 -7.00 -35.35 3.80
N TRP A 91 -7.26 -34.18 3.21
CA TRP A 91 -8.55 -33.50 3.30
C TRP A 91 -9.24 -33.38 1.94
N ILE A 92 -8.50 -33.06 0.88
CA ILE A 92 -9.05 -32.81 -0.46
C ILE A 92 -8.58 -33.80 -1.51
N GLY A 93 -7.92 -34.90 -1.13
CA GLY A 93 -7.50 -35.95 -2.05
C GLY A 93 -8.65 -36.49 -2.92
N GLY A 94 -9.83 -36.68 -2.34
CA GLY A 94 -11.05 -37.08 -3.07
C GLY A 94 -11.46 -36.05 -4.13
N ALA A 95 -11.47 -34.77 -3.78
CA ALA A 95 -11.80 -33.69 -4.72
C ALA A 95 -10.78 -33.59 -5.85
N LEU A 96 -9.49 -33.69 -5.55
CA LEU A 96 -8.42 -33.65 -6.54
C LEU A 96 -8.50 -34.81 -7.54
N SER A 97 -8.98 -35.98 -7.12
CA SER A 97 -9.15 -37.15 -7.99
C SER A 97 -10.22 -36.96 -9.08
N THR A 98 -11.11 -35.97 -8.93
CA THR A 98 -12.19 -35.69 -9.90
C THR A 98 -11.69 -35.17 -11.26
N GLY A 99 -10.48 -34.60 -11.30
CA GLY A 99 -9.94 -33.95 -12.50
C GLY A 99 -10.56 -32.59 -12.83
N LEU A 100 -11.31 -32.00 -11.90
CA LEU A 100 -12.02 -30.73 -12.13
C LEU A 100 -11.17 -29.48 -11.85
N PHE A 101 -10.02 -29.65 -11.19
CA PHE A 101 -9.14 -28.55 -10.77
C PHE A 101 -8.24 -28.07 -11.92
N ASP A 102 -8.29 -26.78 -12.20
CA ASP A 102 -7.49 -26.13 -13.22
C ASP A 102 -6.03 -25.99 -12.76
N TYR A 103 -5.83 -25.55 -11.51
CA TYR A 103 -4.49 -25.34 -10.93
C TYR A 103 -4.41 -25.93 -9.52
N VAL A 104 -3.28 -26.56 -9.19
CA VAL A 104 -3.04 -27.12 -7.85
C VAL A 104 -1.73 -26.55 -7.31
N TRP A 105 -1.78 -25.89 -6.16
CA TRP A 105 -0.70 -25.13 -5.55
C TRP A 105 -0.24 -25.86 -4.28
N VAL A 106 0.59 -26.88 -4.46
CA VAL A 106 0.96 -27.77 -3.35
C VAL A 106 1.87 -27.02 -2.37
N GLN A 107 1.50 -26.99 -1.09
CA GLN A 107 2.25 -26.33 -0.02
C GLN A 107 3.45 -27.20 0.41
N PHE A 108 4.64 -26.93 -0.12
CA PHE A 108 5.89 -27.65 0.19
C PHE A 108 6.63 -27.05 1.39
N TYR A 109 5.89 -26.83 2.49
CA TYR A 109 6.40 -26.27 3.73
C TYR A 109 5.61 -26.79 4.93
N ASN A 110 6.12 -26.54 6.15
CA ASN A 110 5.58 -27.08 7.42
C ASN A 110 5.45 -28.61 7.50
N ASN A 111 6.01 -29.35 6.56
CA ASN A 111 5.91 -30.80 6.43
C ASN A 111 7.28 -31.40 6.07
N PRO A 112 8.17 -31.62 7.05
CA PRO A 112 9.53 -32.17 6.85
C PRO A 112 9.64 -33.39 5.91
N PRO A 113 8.69 -34.36 5.91
CA PRO A 113 8.76 -35.52 5.03
C PRO A 113 8.65 -35.23 3.53
N CYS A 114 8.11 -34.07 3.14
CA CYS A 114 7.84 -33.75 1.74
C CYS A 114 8.32 -32.37 1.30
N GLN A 115 8.95 -31.58 2.17
CA GLN A 115 9.49 -30.25 1.85
C GLN A 115 11.00 -30.24 1.58
N TYR A 116 11.54 -29.06 1.28
CA TYR A 116 12.98 -28.81 1.25
C TYR A 116 13.58 -28.80 2.66
N SER A 117 14.76 -29.39 2.83
CA SER A 117 15.48 -29.41 4.12
C SER A 117 16.93 -29.00 3.92
N ALA A 118 17.31 -27.83 4.44
CA ALA A 118 18.67 -27.29 4.55
C ALA A 118 19.74 -27.96 3.66
N GLY A 119 19.75 -27.64 2.36
CA GLY A 119 20.71 -28.16 1.39
C GLY A 119 20.29 -29.44 0.65
N SER A 120 19.06 -29.94 0.85
CA SER A 120 18.56 -31.16 0.20
C SER A 120 17.15 -30.98 -0.36
N SER A 121 17.03 -31.18 -1.67
CA SER A 121 15.77 -31.20 -2.41
C SER A 121 15.12 -32.59 -2.52
N THR A 122 15.69 -33.62 -1.89
CA THR A 122 15.29 -35.03 -2.10
C THR A 122 13.83 -35.30 -1.74
N ASN A 123 13.39 -34.88 -0.55
CA ASN A 123 12.02 -35.10 -0.07
C ASN A 123 11.00 -34.38 -0.95
N LEU A 124 11.27 -33.10 -1.25
CA LEU A 124 10.48 -32.30 -2.17
C LEU A 124 10.38 -32.95 -3.56
N ALA A 125 11.50 -33.39 -4.14
CA ALA A 125 11.52 -34.00 -5.46
C ALA A 125 10.74 -35.33 -5.50
N ASN A 126 10.81 -36.13 -4.44
CA ASN A 126 10.05 -37.37 -4.31
C ASN A 126 8.55 -37.10 -4.20
N ALA A 127 8.15 -36.15 -3.37
CA ALA A 127 6.75 -35.73 -3.25
C ALA A 127 6.24 -35.10 -4.55
N TRP A 128 7.04 -34.26 -5.23
CA TRP A 128 6.69 -33.67 -6.53
C TRP A 128 6.31 -34.73 -7.56
N LYS A 129 7.09 -35.82 -7.66
CA LYS A 129 6.78 -36.94 -8.58
C LYS A 129 5.41 -37.57 -8.29
N GLN A 130 5.02 -37.67 -7.03
CA GLN A 130 3.71 -38.19 -6.64
C GLN A 130 2.61 -37.21 -7.05
N TRP A 131 2.80 -35.91 -6.80
CA TRP A 131 1.86 -34.86 -7.17
C TRP A 131 1.62 -34.76 -8.69
N LEU A 132 2.61 -35.07 -9.53
CA LEU A 132 2.44 -35.14 -10.99
C LEU A 132 1.37 -36.16 -11.44
N THR A 133 0.96 -37.09 -10.59
CA THR A 133 -0.12 -38.05 -10.89
C THR A 133 -1.52 -37.43 -10.81
N VAL A 134 -1.69 -36.29 -10.13
CA VAL A 134 -3.00 -35.63 -9.97
C VAL A 134 -3.53 -35.13 -11.33
N PRO A 135 -4.82 -35.36 -11.64
CA PRO A 135 -5.44 -34.94 -12.91
C PRO A 135 -5.75 -33.43 -12.96
N ALA A 136 -4.75 -32.57 -12.73
CA ALA A 136 -4.85 -31.11 -12.86
C ALA A 136 -4.13 -30.61 -14.13
N LYS A 137 -4.52 -29.43 -14.64
CA LYS A 137 -3.87 -28.86 -15.85
C LYS A 137 -2.46 -28.38 -15.56
N ARG A 138 -2.26 -27.68 -14.44
CA ARG A 138 -0.92 -27.28 -13.96
C ARG A 138 -0.80 -27.46 -12.45
N ILE A 139 0.42 -27.76 -12.01
CA ILE A 139 0.81 -27.90 -10.62
C ILE A 139 1.89 -26.85 -10.34
N PHE A 140 1.66 -26.07 -9.29
CA PHE A 140 2.53 -25.00 -8.82
C PHE A 140 3.27 -25.46 -7.57
N LEU A 141 4.53 -25.04 -7.45
CA LEU A 141 5.34 -25.24 -6.25
C LEU A 141 5.01 -24.13 -5.24
N GLY A 142 4.27 -24.46 -4.18
CA GLY A 142 4.00 -23.54 -3.06
C GLY A 142 5.16 -23.51 -2.08
N LEU A 143 5.72 -22.32 -1.83
CA LEU A 143 6.87 -22.10 -0.93
C LEU A 143 6.61 -20.95 0.05
N PRO A 144 7.26 -20.92 1.22
CA PRO A 144 7.30 -19.72 2.05
C PRO A 144 8.04 -18.60 1.33
N ALA A 145 7.55 -17.37 1.43
CA ALA A 145 8.15 -16.18 0.82
C ALA A 145 9.46 -15.75 1.51
N SER A 146 9.57 -16.04 2.81
CA SER A 146 10.70 -15.74 3.69
C SER A 146 10.94 -16.91 4.66
N PRO A 147 12.11 -16.98 5.33
CA PRO A 147 12.38 -17.97 6.38
C PRO A 147 11.37 -17.94 7.52
N GLU A 148 10.76 -16.78 7.79
CA GLU A 148 9.81 -16.54 8.88
C GLU A 148 8.35 -16.73 8.45
N ALA A 149 8.06 -16.82 7.15
CA ALA A 149 6.69 -16.92 6.64
C ALA A 149 5.99 -18.24 7.01
N ALA A 150 6.77 -19.30 7.27
CA ALA A 150 6.30 -20.61 7.69
C ALA A 150 7.24 -21.19 8.76
N GLY A 151 6.80 -22.22 9.49
CA GLY A 151 7.62 -22.87 10.51
C GLY A 151 8.80 -23.66 9.95
N SER A 152 8.75 -24.11 8.69
CA SER A 152 9.87 -24.76 7.99
C SER A 152 9.63 -24.88 6.48
N GLY A 153 10.66 -25.24 5.71
CA GLY A 153 10.53 -25.52 4.26
C GLY A 153 10.90 -24.35 3.34
N PHE A 154 11.41 -23.24 3.89
CA PHE A 154 11.97 -22.13 3.10
C PHE A 154 13.16 -22.61 2.27
N ILE A 155 13.25 -22.14 1.03
CA ILE A 155 14.32 -22.48 0.08
C ILE A 155 15.06 -21.20 -0.28
N PRO A 156 16.37 -21.09 0.04
CA PRO A 156 17.20 -20.00 -0.46
C PRO A 156 17.12 -19.91 -1.99
N ALA A 157 17.16 -18.69 -2.54
CA ALA A 157 16.98 -18.48 -3.98
C ALA A 157 18.01 -19.24 -4.84
N ASP A 158 19.26 -19.36 -4.36
CA ASP A 158 20.31 -20.09 -5.05
C ASP A 158 20.06 -21.60 -5.06
N ASP A 159 19.56 -22.16 -3.95
CA ASP A 159 19.17 -23.57 -3.85
C ASP A 159 17.93 -23.87 -4.70
N LEU A 160 16.96 -22.95 -4.72
CA LEU A 160 15.80 -23.07 -5.59
C LEU A 160 16.23 -23.16 -7.06
N LYS A 161 17.12 -22.26 -7.49
CA LYS A 161 17.63 -22.21 -8.87
C LYS A 161 18.50 -23.42 -9.22
N SER A 162 19.39 -23.84 -8.34
CA SER A 162 20.40 -24.86 -8.62
C SER A 162 19.94 -26.28 -8.32
N GLN A 163 19.09 -26.50 -7.32
CA GLN A 163 18.75 -27.83 -6.81
C GLN A 163 17.29 -28.25 -7.05
N VAL A 164 16.35 -27.31 -7.13
CA VAL A 164 14.91 -27.63 -7.17
C VAL A 164 14.34 -27.43 -8.57
N LEU A 165 14.52 -26.24 -9.16
CA LEU A 165 13.97 -25.91 -10.48
C LEU A 165 14.39 -26.90 -11.58
N PRO A 166 15.65 -27.39 -11.65
CA PRO A 166 16.03 -28.41 -12.63
C PRO A 166 15.27 -29.74 -12.50
N LEU A 167 14.81 -30.08 -11.28
CA LEU A 167 14.09 -31.33 -11.00
C LEU A 167 12.61 -31.25 -11.39
N ILE A 168 12.00 -30.06 -11.35
CA ILE A 168 10.55 -29.90 -11.48
C ILE A 168 10.11 -29.25 -12.80
N LYS A 169 10.91 -28.32 -13.36
CA LYS A 169 10.56 -27.56 -14.58
C LYS A 169 10.40 -28.44 -15.82
N GLY A 170 11.10 -29.58 -15.86
CA GLY A 170 11.02 -30.53 -16.97
C GLY A 170 9.67 -31.26 -17.06
N SER A 171 8.81 -31.16 -16.04
CA SER A 171 7.49 -31.78 -16.06
C SER A 171 6.49 -30.97 -16.89
N GLY A 172 5.75 -31.62 -17.79
CA GLY A 172 4.73 -30.96 -18.61
C GLY A 172 3.58 -30.33 -17.81
N LYS A 173 3.44 -30.67 -16.53
CA LYS A 173 2.45 -30.10 -15.60
C LYS A 173 2.98 -28.94 -14.75
N TYR A 174 4.27 -28.60 -14.79
CA TYR A 174 4.78 -27.46 -14.02
C TYR A 174 4.08 -26.15 -14.45
N GLY A 175 3.51 -25.44 -13.48
CA GLY A 175 2.75 -24.21 -13.66
C GLY A 175 3.50 -22.94 -13.24
N GLY A 176 4.44 -23.06 -12.30
CA GLY A 176 5.12 -21.93 -11.69
C GLY A 176 5.36 -22.15 -10.20
N ILE A 177 5.66 -21.06 -9.49
CA ILE A 177 5.85 -21.01 -8.03
C ILE A 177 4.75 -20.13 -7.44
N MET A 178 4.20 -20.55 -6.31
CA MET A 178 3.31 -19.75 -5.45
C MET A 178 4.05 -19.46 -4.14
N LEU A 179 3.93 -18.24 -3.62
CA LEU A 179 4.59 -17.83 -2.39
C LEU A 179 3.57 -17.57 -1.29
N TRP A 180 3.77 -18.20 -0.13
CA TRP A 180 3.03 -17.96 1.09
C TRP A 180 3.76 -16.93 1.97
N SER A 181 3.06 -15.89 2.40
CA SER A 181 3.61 -14.86 3.30
C SER A 181 2.72 -14.71 4.52
N ASN A 182 3.31 -14.70 5.72
CA ASN A 182 2.67 -14.09 6.87
C ASN A 182 3.09 -12.60 6.88
N LEU A 183 2.13 -11.68 6.95
CA LEU A 183 2.45 -10.27 7.14
C LEU A 183 2.82 -10.02 8.61
N GLN A 184 3.98 -10.54 9.02
CA GLN A 184 4.81 -10.08 10.12
C GLN A 184 6.32 -10.16 9.83
N SER A 185 6.78 -10.75 8.72
CA SER A 185 8.20 -10.72 8.35
C SER A 185 8.51 -9.55 7.42
N HIS A 186 9.03 -8.46 7.99
CA HIS A 186 9.82 -7.48 7.26
C HIS A 186 11.04 -8.17 6.60
N ASN A 187 11.43 -7.68 5.43
CA ASN A 187 12.66 -8.00 4.69
C ASN A 187 12.78 -9.42 4.14
N THR A 188 12.11 -9.68 3.02
CA THR A 188 12.72 -10.34 1.84
C THR A 188 11.78 -10.24 0.65
N GLN A 189 12.19 -9.52 -0.41
CA GLN A 189 12.31 -9.99 -1.80
C GLN A 189 12.28 -8.81 -2.79
N GLN A 190 13.45 -8.54 -3.39
CA GLN A 190 13.51 -8.04 -4.76
C GLN A 190 12.79 -9.03 -5.69
N ASN A 191 12.02 -8.47 -6.63
CA ASN A 191 11.62 -9.07 -7.90
C ASN A 191 10.64 -10.26 -7.85
N ASN A 192 9.36 -9.96 -7.69
CA ASN A 192 8.34 -10.19 -8.75
C ASN A 192 6.95 -9.77 -8.26
N HIS A 193 6.29 -8.95 -9.08
CA HIS A 193 4.86 -8.65 -9.02
C HIS A 193 4.00 -9.89 -8.75
N GLN A 194 3.13 -9.84 -7.72
CA GLN A 194 1.67 -9.87 -7.90
C GLN A 194 0.93 -9.78 -6.54
N SER A 195 -0.15 -8.99 -6.58
CA SER A 195 -1.07 -8.52 -5.54
C SER A 195 -1.61 -9.54 -4.54
N GLY A 196 -1.81 -9.09 -3.29
CA GLY A 196 -2.61 -9.79 -2.28
C GLY A 196 -2.78 -8.99 -0.99
N THR A 197 -3.82 -8.16 -0.94
CA THR A 197 -4.21 -7.21 0.12
C THR A 197 -4.61 -7.92 1.42
N THR A 198 -4.06 -7.49 2.57
CA THR A 198 -4.41 -8.01 3.91
C THR A 198 -5.42 -7.11 4.59
N ILE A 199 -6.55 -7.69 5.01
CA ILE A 199 -7.54 -7.09 5.90
C ILE A 199 -7.25 -7.61 7.31
N THR A 200 -7.01 -6.69 8.24
CA THR A 200 -6.80 -6.96 9.66
C THR A 200 -8.13 -7.27 10.36
N GLY A 201 -8.20 -8.42 11.03
CA GLY A 201 -9.29 -8.82 11.92
C GLY A 201 -8.75 -9.08 13.33
N SER A 202 -9.20 -8.30 14.30
CA SER A 202 -8.81 -8.34 15.70
C SER A 202 -9.48 -9.47 16.50
N ASN A 203 -8.66 -10.13 17.35
CA ASN A 203 -8.92 -10.77 18.65
C ASN A 203 -10.26 -11.44 18.97
N SER A 204 -10.20 -12.68 19.50
CA SER A 204 -10.42 -12.94 20.94
C SER A 204 -10.27 -14.42 21.30
N SER A 205 -9.46 -14.74 22.31
CA SER A 205 -9.54 -16.00 23.04
C SER A 205 -9.45 -15.77 24.54
N LEU A 206 -10.55 -16.15 25.20
CA LEU A 206 -10.77 -16.23 26.64
C LEU A 206 -9.67 -17.06 27.30
N HIS A 207 -8.98 -16.53 28.31
CA HIS A 207 -8.26 -17.36 29.27
C HIS A 207 -8.55 -16.98 30.72
N MET A 208 -8.73 -18.06 31.48
CA MET A 208 -9.12 -18.19 32.88
C MET A 208 -8.27 -17.34 33.83
N ALA A 209 -8.94 -16.81 34.84
CA ALA A 209 -8.33 -16.07 35.93
C ALA A 209 -7.39 -16.95 36.77
N THR A 210 -6.11 -16.58 36.82
CA THR A 210 -5.20 -16.97 37.89
C THR A 210 -4.52 -15.73 38.47
N ARG A 211 -4.50 -15.68 39.81
CA ARG A 211 -4.15 -14.53 40.66
C ARG A 211 -2.82 -13.87 40.25
N SER A 212 -2.88 -12.57 39.95
CA SER A 212 -1.76 -11.74 39.48
C SER A 212 -0.94 -11.18 40.65
N SER A 213 0.37 -11.45 40.66
CA SER A 213 1.34 -10.84 41.58
C SER A 213 1.76 -9.45 41.09
N LEU A 214 1.83 -8.47 42.00
CA LEU A 214 2.16 -7.05 41.75
C LEU A 214 3.45 -6.80 40.95
N VAL A 215 4.37 -7.77 40.91
CA VAL A 215 5.61 -7.72 40.12
C VAL A 215 5.34 -7.76 38.60
N GLN A 216 4.25 -8.41 38.19
CA GLN A 216 3.89 -8.56 36.78
C GLN A 216 3.26 -7.28 36.20
N LEU A 217 2.56 -6.49 37.03
CA LEU A 217 2.06 -5.17 36.62
C LEU A 217 3.20 -4.15 36.43
N LEU A 218 4.29 -4.24 37.21
CA LEU A 218 5.42 -3.33 37.08
C LEU A 218 6.25 -3.61 35.81
N LEU A 219 6.41 -4.89 35.44
CA LEU A 219 7.05 -5.31 34.18
C LEU A 219 6.19 -4.97 32.95
N ILE A 220 4.86 -5.07 33.06
CA ILE A 220 3.94 -4.63 32.00
C ILE A 220 3.99 -3.10 31.85
N ALA A 221 4.07 -2.33 32.93
CA ALA A 221 4.18 -0.87 32.85
C ALA A 221 5.49 -0.42 32.17
N VAL A 222 6.61 -1.11 32.41
CA VAL A 222 7.88 -0.82 31.71
C VAL A 222 7.86 -1.30 30.26
N ALA A 223 7.21 -2.44 29.96
CA ALA A 223 7.02 -2.90 28.58
C ALA A 223 6.09 -1.98 27.78
N VAL A 224 5.03 -1.42 28.41
CA VAL A 224 4.11 -0.45 27.77
C VAL A 224 4.77 0.92 27.61
N ALA A 225 5.70 1.32 28.49
CA ALA A 225 6.49 2.54 28.34
C ALA A 225 7.56 2.45 27.23
N GLN A 226 7.94 1.25 26.79
CA GLN A 226 8.76 1.02 25.60
C GLN A 226 7.93 0.93 24.31
N ILE A 227 6.58 0.93 24.42
CA ILE A 227 5.63 1.08 23.31
C ILE A 227 5.21 2.57 23.20
N VAL A 228 6.15 3.49 23.44
CA VAL A 228 6.09 4.77 22.70
C VAL A 228 6.42 4.35 21.27
N GLY A 229 5.35 4.08 20.51
CA GLY A 229 5.44 3.40 19.21
C GLY A 229 6.58 3.95 18.40
N SER A 230 7.44 3.06 17.90
CA SER A 230 8.26 3.38 16.74
C SER A 230 7.26 3.71 15.63
N GLN A 231 6.95 5.00 15.46
CA GLN A 231 6.12 5.48 14.38
C GLN A 231 6.96 5.25 13.13
N ALA A 232 6.79 4.09 12.49
CA ALA A 232 7.34 3.88 11.16
C ALA A 232 6.90 5.05 10.29
N GLY A 233 7.85 5.71 9.64
CA GLY A 233 7.61 6.91 8.84
C GLY A 233 6.63 6.62 7.70
N GLY A 234 6.16 7.67 7.04
CA GLY A 234 5.42 7.57 5.78
C GLY A 234 6.24 8.05 4.60
N ILE A 235 5.90 7.60 3.41
CA ILE A 235 6.34 8.26 2.17
C ILE A 235 5.19 9.14 1.68
N ALA A 236 5.47 10.42 1.45
CA ALA A 236 4.62 11.32 0.68
C ALA A 236 5.17 11.42 -0.75
N ILE A 237 4.32 11.49 -1.76
CA ILE A 237 4.73 11.57 -3.18
C ILE A 237 3.96 12.68 -3.89
N TYR A 238 4.63 13.41 -4.78
CA TYR A 238 3.97 14.32 -5.72
C TYR A 238 3.58 13.58 -7.00
N TRP A 239 2.35 13.78 -7.47
CA TRP A 239 1.79 13.19 -8.69
C TRP A 239 1.03 14.26 -9.49
N GLY A 240 1.12 14.22 -10.82
CA GLY A 240 0.31 15.03 -11.72
C GLY A 240 1.12 15.86 -12.73
N GLN A 241 2.44 15.88 -12.64
CA GLN A 241 3.28 16.74 -13.50
C GLN A 241 3.93 16.01 -14.67
N ASN A 242 3.65 14.72 -14.86
CA ASN A 242 4.07 13.99 -16.05
C ASN A 242 3.05 12.93 -16.45
N GLY A 243 2.47 13.04 -17.66
CA GLY A 243 1.47 12.09 -18.16
C GLY A 243 1.98 10.64 -18.29
N GLY A 244 3.30 10.42 -18.22
CA GLY A 244 3.93 9.11 -18.22
C GLY A 244 4.07 8.45 -16.85
N GLU A 245 3.59 9.06 -15.76
CA GLU A 245 3.79 8.56 -14.37
C GLU A 245 2.68 7.62 -13.85
N GLY A 246 1.87 7.11 -14.77
CA GLY A 246 0.75 6.22 -14.48
C GLY A 246 -0.46 6.93 -13.85
N THR A 247 -1.54 6.18 -13.64
CA THR A 247 -2.77 6.74 -13.05
C THR A 247 -2.59 7.02 -11.55
N LEU A 248 -3.48 7.84 -10.99
CA LEU A 248 -3.51 8.08 -9.56
C LEU A 248 -3.89 6.80 -8.80
N ALA A 249 -4.82 6.01 -9.34
CA ALA A 249 -5.17 4.70 -8.77
C ALA A 249 -3.97 3.75 -8.71
N ASP A 250 -3.20 3.63 -9.81
CA ASP A 250 -2.00 2.78 -9.85
C ASP A 250 -0.94 3.26 -8.85
N THR A 251 -0.75 4.58 -8.76
CA THR A 251 0.15 5.21 -7.79
C THR A 251 -0.20 4.80 -6.37
N CYS A 252 -1.46 4.87 -5.97
CA CYS A 252 -1.89 4.44 -4.64
C CYS A 252 -1.84 2.92 -4.45
N ALA A 253 -2.10 2.14 -5.50
CA ALA A 253 -2.08 0.68 -5.48
C ALA A 253 -0.67 0.08 -5.25
N THR A 254 0.40 0.85 -5.47
CA THR A 254 1.77 0.47 -5.07
C THR A 254 1.87 0.14 -3.58
N GLY A 255 1.03 0.77 -2.75
CA GLY A 255 1.10 0.69 -1.30
C GLY A 255 2.36 1.35 -0.72
N ASN A 256 3.14 2.10 -1.49
CA ASN A 256 4.37 2.77 -1.04
C ASN A 256 4.09 4.06 -0.28
N TYR A 257 2.97 4.73 -0.56
CA TYR A 257 2.73 6.10 -0.12
C TYR A 257 1.61 6.18 0.92
N LYS A 258 1.83 6.99 1.97
CA LYS A 258 0.79 7.38 2.94
C LYS A 258 0.07 8.66 2.50
N PHE A 259 0.72 9.48 1.66
CA PHE A 259 0.21 10.75 1.17
C PHE A 259 0.52 10.87 -0.33
N VAL A 260 -0.45 11.35 -1.10
CA VAL A 260 -0.26 11.75 -2.50
C VAL A 260 -0.68 13.20 -2.64
N ASN A 261 0.25 14.04 -3.10
CA ASN A 261 0.03 15.46 -3.37
C ASN A 261 -0.25 15.62 -4.87
N LEU A 262 -1.47 16.05 -5.20
CA LEU A 262 -1.89 16.36 -6.57
C LEU A 262 -1.30 17.70 -6.98
N ALA A 263 -0.31 17.66 -7.86
CA ALA A 263 0.43 18.81 -8.34
C ALA A 263 -0.06 19.20 -9.75
N PHE A 264 -0.64 20.38 -9.97
CA PHE A 264 -0.88 21.49 -9.02
C PHE A 264 -2.13 22.30 -9.36
N LEU A 265 -2.68 23.02 -8.38
CA LEU A 265 -3.39 24.27 -8.67
C LEU A 265 -2.34 25.38 -8.90
N ALA A 266 -2.01 25.62 -10.16
CA ALA A 266 -0.84 26.40 -10.56
C ALA A 266 -1.13 27.89 -10.78
N VAL A 267 -2.40 28.28 -10.91
CA VAL A 267 -2.82 29.69 -11.05
C VAL A 267 -3.92 29.97 -10.05
N PHE A 268 -3.80 31.04 -9.25
CA PHE A 268 -4.84 31.51 -8.33
C PHE A 268 -4.47 32.86 -7.70
N GLY A 269 -5.43 33.49 -7.01
CA GLY A 269 -5.23 34.74 -6.29
C GLY A 269 -5.14 35.96 -7.19
N ASN A 270 -5.20 37.16 -6.61
CA ASN A 270 -5.27 38.45 -7.29
C ASN A 270 -6.41 38.52 -8.33
N GLY A 271 -7.55 37.92 -8.02
CA GLY A 271 -8.71 37.90 -8.92
C GLY A 271 -8.54 37.02 -10.17
N GLN A 272 -7.46 36.25 -10.30
CA GLN A 272 -7.29 35.27 -11.36
C GLN A 272 -8.33 34.15 -11.21
N THR A 273 -8.79 33.60 -12.34
CA THR A 273 -9.56 32.35 -12.33
C THR A 273 -8.59 31.22 -11.96
N PRO A 274 -8.86 30.41 -10.93
CA PRO A 274 -7.91 29.37 -10.55
C PRO A 274 -7.81 28.26 -11.60
N GLU A 275 -6.59 27.83 -11.92
CA GLU A 275 -6.32 26.81 -12.94
C GLU A 275 -5.54 25.64 -12.36
N LEU A 276 -6.11 24.45 -12.56
CA LEU A 276 -5.46 23.18 -12.28
C LEU A 276 -4.57 22.81 -13.48
N ASN A 277 -3.37 22.32 -13.21
CA ASN A 277 -2.48 21.75 -14.21
C ASN A 277 -2.08 20.35 -13.76
N LEU A 278 -2.48 19.34 -14.52
CA LEU A 278 -2.07 17.94 -14.34
C LEU A 278 -1.30 17.43 -15.57
N ALA A 279 -0.48 18.30 -16.16
CA ALA A 279 0.32 18.03 -17.34
C ALA A 279 -0.47 17.27 -18.43
N GLY A 280 -0.01 16.08 -18.81
CA GLY A 280 -0.61 15.25 -19.86
C GLY A 280 -1.71 14.30 -19.39
N HIS A 281 -2.11 14.31 -18.11
CA HIS A 281 -3.08 13.33 -17.58
C HIS A 281 -4.50 13.59 -18.05
N CYS A 282 -4.94 14.85 -18.02
CA CYS A 282 -6.29 15.25 -18.36
C CYS A 282 -6.35 16.76 -18.59
N ASP A 283 -7.41 17.21 -19.27
CA ASP A 283 -7.70 18.63 -19.46
C ASP A 283 -8.81 19.09 -18.50
N PRO A 284 -8.53 19.96 -17.52
CA PRO A 284 -9.53 20.44 -16.58
C PRO A 284 -10.49 21.45 -17.20
N THR A 285 -10.11 22.15 -18.27
CA THR A 285 -10.94 23.19 -18.91
C THR A 285 -12.17 22.61 -19.61
N SER A 286 -12.05 21.37 -20.13
CA SER A 286 -13.14 20.60 -20.72
C SER A 286 -13.87 19.70 -19.72
N GLY A 287 -13.50 19.74 -18.43
CA GLY A 287 -14.01 18.81 -17.40
C GLY A 287 -13.44 17.40 -17.52
N GLY A 288 -12.41 17.19 -18.35
CA GLY A 288 -11.77 15.89 -18.58
C GLY A 288 -11.09 15.30 -17.34
N CYS A 289 -10.77 16.12 -16.33
CA CYS A 289 -10.18 15.67 -15.07
C CYS A 289 -11.20 15.16 -14.03
N THR A 290 -12.50 15.22 -14.31
CA THR A 290 -13.54 14.78 -13.35
C THR A 290 -13.52 13.27 -13.08
N SER A 291 -12.98 12.48 -14.02
CA SER A 291 -12.79 11.04 -13.87
C SER A 291 -11.84 10.66 -12.73
N LEU A 292 -10.90 11.55 -12.35
CA LEU A 292 -9.98 11.32 -11.24
C LEU A 292 -10.69 11.16 -9.90
N SER A 293 -11.96 11.55 -9.77
CA SER A 293 -12.75 11.32 -8.56
C SER A 293 -12.75 9.85 -8.13
N ALA A 294 -12.82 8.91 -9.09
CA ALA A 294 -12.79 7.48 -8.81
C ALA A 294 -11.44 7.05 -8.23
N ASP A 295 -10.34 7.52 -8.81
CA ASP A 295 -8.98 7.25 -8.36
C ASP A 295 -8.72 7.83 -6.97
N ILE A 296 -9.15 9.06 -6.71
CA ILE A 296 -9.06 9.71 -5.40
C ILE A 296 -9.77 8.85 -4.34
N LYS A 297 -11.01 8.41 -4.62
CA LYS A 297 -11.78 7.55 -3.72
C LYS A 297 -11.09 6.20 -3.51
N SER A 298 -10.47 5.64 -4.56
CA SER A 298 -9.68 4.40 -4.47
C SER A 298 -8.48 4.57 -3.53
N CYS A 299 -7.69 5.63 -3.68
CA CYS A 299 -6.59 5.99 -2.79
C CYS A 299 -7.05 6.12 -1.33
N GLN A 300 -8.12 6.89 -1.10
CA GLN A 300 -8.69 7.12 0.22
C GLN A 300 -9.19 5.82 0.87
N SER A 301 -9.79 4.93 0.08
CA SER A 301 -10.24 3.61 0.56
C SER A 301 -9.07 2.71 0.98
N SER A 302 -7.89 2.91 0.38
CA SER A 302 -6.63 2.26 0.75
C SER A 302 -5.88 2.96 1.90
N GLY A 303 -6.49 3.97 2.53
CA GLY A 303 -5.91 4.72 3.64
C GLY A 303 -4.89 5.79 3.25
N VAL A 304 -4.70 6.04 1.94
CA VAL A 304 -3.82 7.08 1.43
C VAL A 304 -4.53 8.43 1.48
N LYS A 305 -3.89 9.44 2.06
CA LYS A 305 -4.43 10.81 2.02
C LYS A 305 -4.13 11.45 0.69
N VAL A 306 -5.15 11.99 0.03
CA VAL A 306 -4.99 12.70 -1.24
C VAL A 306 -5.18 14.19 -0.99
N ILE A 307 -4.14 14.97 -1.25
CA ILE A 307 -4.02 16.38 -0.88
C ILE A 307 -3.80 17.18 -2.16
N LEU A 308 -4.52 18.30 -2.34
CA LEU A 308 -4.24 19.20 -3.48
C LEU A 308 -3.05 20.08 -3.11
N SER A 309 -2.02 20.09 -3.96
CA SER A 309 -0.93 21.04 -3.84
C SER A 309 -1.22 22.31 -4.63
N ILE A 310 -1.06 23.45 -3.97
CA ILE A 310 -1.19 24.79 -4.55
C ILE A 310 0.21 25.37 -4.77
N GLY A 311 0.44 25.95 -5.94
CA GLY A 311 1.70 26.61 -6.28
C GLY A 311 2.57 25.84 -7.27
N GLY A 312 3.76 25.46 -6.83
CA GLY A 312 4.83 24.83 -7.64
C GLY A 312 5.69 25.83 -8.42
N GLY A 313 6.84 25.40 -8.92
CA GLY A 313 7.85 26.27 -9.53
C GLY A 313 7.52 26.95 -10.89
N ALA A 314 6.39 26.61 -11.54
CA ALA A 314 6.05 27.09 -12.90
C ALA A 314 4.70 27.83 -13.03
N GLY A 315 4.03 28.15 -11.92
CA GLY A 315 2.71 28.77 -11.88
C GLY A 315 2.66 30.30 -11.78
N SER A 316 1.45 30.86 -11.79
CA SER A 316 1.17 32.30 -11.56
C SER A 316 0.23 32.47 -10.37
N TYR A 317 0.80 32.64 -9.18
CA TYR A 317 0.03 32.71 -7.94
C TYR A 317 0.64 33.71 -6.96
N TYR A 318 -0.23 34.46 -6.29
CA TYR A 318 0.09 35.24 -5.09
C TYR A 318 -1.22 35.70 -4.43
N LEU A 319 -1.13 36.15 -3.18
CA LEU A 319 -2.28 36.68 -2.44
C LEU A 319 -2.10 38.17 -2.26
N SER A 320 -3.02 38.96 -2.82
CA SER A 320 -2.97 40.42 -2.81
C SER A 320 -3.45 41.04 -1.48
N SER A 321 -4.19 40.29 -0.68
CA SER A 321 -4.75 40.72 0.61
C SER A 321 -5.27 39.54 1.43
N ALA A 322 -5.60 39.79 2.71
CA ALA A 322 -6.32 38.82 3.54
C ALA A 322 -7.73 38.49 3.01
N ALA A 323 -8.36 39.41 2.27
CA ALA A 323 -9.64 39.16 1.61
C ALA A 323 -9.48 38.20 0.43
N ASP A 324 -8.45 38.41 -0.39
CA ASP A 324 -8.08 37.51 -1.48
C ASP A 324 -7.73 36.11 -0.95
N ALA A 325 -7.00 36.01 0.17
CA ALA A 325 -6.75 34.75 0.86
C ALA A 325 -8.05 34.03 1.28
N LYS A 326 -9.06 34.78 1.74
CA LYS A 326 -10.38 34.23 2.09
C LYS A 326 -11.14 33.75 0.85
N ASP A 327 -11.07 34.48 -0.25
CA ASP A 327 -11.72 34.14 -1.51
C ASP A 327 -11.12 32.85 -2.08
N VAL A 328 -9.78 32.75 -2.09
CA VAL A 328 -9.06 31.51 -2.46
C VAL A 328 -9.42 30.35 -1.51
N ALA A 329 -9.45 30.57 -0.19
CA ALA A 329 -9.87 29.54 0.76
C ALA A 329 -11.29 29.02 0.48
N THR A 330 -12.21 29.92 0.14
CA THR A 330 -13.60 29.60 -0.19
C THR A 330 -13.69 28.84 -1.50
N TYR A 331 -12.90 29.22 -2.51
CA TYR A 331 -12.79 28.49 -3.76
C TYR A 331 -12.29 27.06 -3.54
N LEU A 332 -11.18 26.89 -2.80
CA LEU A 332 -10.62 25.57 -2.47
C LEU A 332 -11.63 24.70 -1.71
N TRP A 333 -12.32 25.29 -0.72
CA TRP A 333 -13.36 24.62 0.04
C TRP A 333 -14.46 24.06 -0.86
N ASN A 334 -15.00 24.90 -1.75
CA ASN A 334 -16.14 24.55 -2.60
C ASN A 334 -15.81 23.63 -3.77
N ASN A 335 -14.59 23.70 -4.32
CA ASN A 335 -14.21 22.98 -5.52
C ASN A 335 -13.43 21.68 -5.25
N PHE A 336 -12.76 21.56 -4.11
CA PHE A 336 -11.87 20.42 -3.82
C PHE A 336 -12.12 19.76 -2.47
N LEU A 337 -12.62 20.51 -1.48
CA LEU A 337 -12.92 19.99 -0.15
C LEU A 337 -14.44 19.79 0.03
N GLY A 338 -14.94 19.95 1.26
CA GLY A 338 -16.31 19.60 1.66
C GLY A 338 -17.39 20.61 1.30
N GLY A 339 -17.06 21.69 0.59
CA GLY A 339 -18.03 22.65 0.09
C GLY A 339 -18.77 22.15 -1.15
N LYS A 340 -19.54 23.05 -1.78
CA LYS A 340 -20.36 22.72 -2.96
C LYS A 340 -20.01 23.61 -4.13
N SER A 341 -19.85 23.00 -5.30
CA SER A 341 -19.66 23.66 -6.59
C SER A 341 -20.25 22.77 -7.68
N SER A 342 -20.83 23.38 -8.71
CA SER A 342 -21.35 22.67 -9.89
C SER A 342 -20.25 22.30 -10.89
N SER A 343 -19.03 22.80 -10.71
CA SER A 343 -17.92 22.68 -11.66
C SER A 343 -16.61 22.31 -10.96
N ARG A 344 -16.66 21.28 -10.11
CA ARG A 344 -15.48 20.77 -9.39
C ARG A 344 -14.46 20.18 -10.38
N PRO A 345 -13.21 20.67 -10.46
CA PRO A 345 -12.25 20.25 -11.47
C PRO A 345 -11.91 18.75 -11.45
N LEU A 346 -11.91 18.14 -10.26
CA LEU A 346 -11.61 16.72 -10.03
C LEU A 346 -12.86 15.87 -9.78
N GLY A 347 -14.05 16.39 -10.09
CA GLY A 347 -15.32 15.73 -9.84
C GLY A 347 -15.76 15.80 -8.37
N ASP A 348 -16.57 14.82 -7.96
CA ASP A 348 -17.29 14.84 -6.67
C ASP A 348 -16.46 14.34 -5.48
N ALA A 349 -15.23 13.88 -5.68
CA ALA A 349 -14.36 13.48 -4.58
C ALA A 349 -14.02 14.68 -3.68
N VAL A 350 -13.90 14.40 -2.38
CA VAL A 350 -13.54 15.36 -1.35
C VAL A 350 -12.13 15.04 -0.90
N LEU A 351 -11.18 15.92 -1.22
CA LEU A 351 -9.78 15.77 -0.84
C LEU A 351 -9.60 15.90 0.68
N ASP A 352 -8.48 15.37 1.17
CA ASP A 352 -8.18 15.35 2.60
C ASP A 352 -7.60 16.67 3.10
N GLY A 353 -6.97 17.45 2.22
CA GLY A 353 -6.31 18.68 2.63
C GLY A 353 -5.77 19.52 1.48
N ILE A 354 -5.04 20.56 1.88
CA ILE A 354 -4.31 21.47 0.99
C ILE A 354 -2.84 21.48 1.39
N ASP A 355 -1.99 21.31 0.39
CA ASP A 355 -0.54 21.41 0.47
C ASP A 355 -0.06 22.76 -0.07
N PHE A 356 0.78 23.44 0.69
CA PHE A 356 1.34 24.75 0.37
C PHE A 356 2.75 24.55 -0.20
N ASP A 357 2.87 24.48 -1.52
CA ASP A 357 4.14 24.45 -2.25
C ASP A 357 4.38 25.82 -2.90
N ILE A 358 4.69 26.81 -2.04
CA ILE A 358 4.83 28.21 -2.45
C ILE A 358 6.30 28.50 -2.70
N GLU A 359 6.68 28.68 -3.96
CA GLU A 359 8.08 28.88 -4.37
C GLU A 359 8.38 30.31 -4.87
N GLY A 360 7.37 31.19 -4.90
CA GLY A 360 7.52 32.54 -5.42
C GLY A 360 6.32 33.46 -5.15
N GLY A 361 6.32 34.60 -5.84
CA GLY A 361 5.28 35.63 -5.69
C GLY A 361 5.51 36.51 -4.47
N THR A 362 4.56 36.52 -3.54
CA THR A 362 4.60 37.32 -2.29
C THR A 362 4.75 36.43 -1.08
N ASN A 363 5.37 36.92 0.00
CA ASN A 363 5.43 36.21 1.28
C ASN A 363 4.27 36.57 2.24
N GLN A 364 3.23 37.24 1.76
CA GLN A 364 2.12 37.75 2.56
C GLN A 364 0.86 36.87 2.43
N HIS A 365 0.04 36.86 3.49
CA HIS A 365 -1.32 36.30 3.53
C HIS A 365 -1.45 34.76 3.42
N TRP A 366 -0.36 34.01 3.31
CA TRP A 366 -0.39 32.55 3.39
C TRP A 366 -0.85 32.05 4.78
N ASP A 367 -0.57 32.82 5.83
CA ASP A 367 -1.05 32.57 7.18
C ASP A 367 -2.56 32.81 7.31
N ASP A 368 -3.10 33.84 6.66
CA ASP A 368 -4.54 34.07 6.56
C ASP A 368 -5.23 32.92 5.82
N LEU A 369 -4.69 32.49 4.67
CA LEU A 369 -5.20 31.35 3.92
C LEU A 369 -5.24 30.08 4.78
N ALA A 370 -4.15 29.79 5.52
CA ALA A 370 -4.09 28.65 6.44
C ALA A 370 -5.17 28.74 7.54
N ARG A 371 -5.38 29.91 8.14
CA ARG A 371 -6.44 30.12 9.15
C ARG A 371 -7.84 29.86 8.58
N TYR A 372 -8.14 30.41 7.40
CA TYR A 372 -9.45 30.21 6.77
C TYR A 372 -9.71 28.76 6.39
N LEU A 373 -8.73 28.09 5.78
CA LEU A 373 -8.84 26.66 5.45
C LEU A 373 -9.02 25.81 6.69
N LYS A 374 -8.26 26.08 7.77
CA LYS A 374 -8.42 25.34 9.02
C LYS A 374 -9.80 25.55 9.64
N GLY A 375 -10.34 26.77 9.55
CA GLY A 375 -11.68 27.11 10.04
C GLY A 375 -12.79 26.20 9.49
N TYR A 376 -12.66 25.73 8.24
CA TYR A 376 -13.62 24.79 7.66
C TYR A 376 -13.65 23.41 8.32
N SER A 377 -12.62 23.03 9.08
CA SER A 377 -12.60 21.77 9.84
C SER A 377 -13.76 21.67 10.84
N ASN A 378 -14.33 22.80 11.26
CA ASN A 378 -15.49 22.85 12.16
C ASN A 378 -16.79 22.39 11.50
N SER A 379 -16.80 22.15 10.18
CA SER A 379 -17.96 21.70 9.41
C SER A 379 -18.13 20.16 9.40
N GLY A 380 -17.40 19.44 10.25
CA GLY A 380 -17.55 17.99 10.47
C GLY A 380 -16.52 17.10 9.79
N ARG A 381 -15.81 17.58 8.75
CA ARG A 381 -14.63 16.90 8.17
C ARG A 381 -13.38 17.73 8.39
N ARG A 382 -12.35 17.11 8.97
CA ARG A 382 -11.05 17.73 9.19
C ARG A 382 -10.39 18.09 7.85
N VAL A 383 -9.81 19.29 7.79
CA VAL A 383 -8.95 19.74 6.68
C VAL A 383 -7.49 19.61 7.13
N TYR A 384 -6.74 18.73 6.46
CA TYR A 384 -5.30 18.64 6.63
C TYR A 384 -4.61 19.82 5.95
N LEU A 385 -3.62 20.39 6.61
CA LEU A 385 -2.74 21.41 6.02
C LEU A 385 -1.33 20.89 6.00
N THR A 386 -0.69 20.94 4.83
CA THR A 386 0.70 20.56 4.65
C THR A 386 1.47 21.65 3.93
N ALA A 387 2.79 21.62 3.99
CA ALA A 387 3.64 22.59 3.31
C ALA A 387 4.95 21.95 2.85
N ALA A 388 5.46 22.48 1.73
CA ALA A 388 6.73 22.10 1.11
C ALA A 388 7.72 23.28 1.11
N PRO A 389 8.14 23.81 2.27
CA PRO A 389 9.16 24.86 2.29
C PRO A 389 10.48 24.35 1.71
N GLN A 390 11.29 25.25 1.15
CA GLN A 390 12.69 24.93 0.83
C GLN A 390 13.50 24.72 2.13
N CYS A 391 14.63 24.00 2.06
CA CYS A 391 15.44 23.75 3.26
C CYS A 391 16.10 24.98 3.93
N PRO A 392 16.36 26.13 3.27
CA PRO A 392 16.87 27.30 3.96
C PRO A 392 15.88 27.77 5.04
N PHE A 393 16.36 27.91 6.27
CA PHE A 393 15.51 28.26 7.41
C PHE A 393 15.76 29.71 7.88
N PRO A 394 14.70 30.50 8.15
CA PRO A 394 13.30 30.21 7.85
C PRO A 394 13.01 30.31 6.35
N ASP A 395 12.01 29.55 5.88
CA ASP A 395 11.55 29.65 4.48
C ASP A 395 10.96 31.04 4.19
N ALA A 396 11.37 31.62 3.06
CA ALA A 396 11.05 32.99 2.69
C ALA A 396 9.57 33.21 2.32
N TRP A 397 8.88 32.16 1.87
CA TRP A 397 7.54 32.24 1.28
C TRP A 397 6.47 31.80 2.26
N VAL A 398 6.61 30.60 2.83
CA VAL A 398 5.59 29.96 3.68
C VAL A 398 5.91 30.05 5.18
N GLY A 399 7.08 30.60 5.57
CA GLY A 399 7.50 30.72 6.96
C GLY A 399 6.48 31.41 7.88
N GLY A 400 5.83 32.48 7.40
CA GLY A 400 4.75 33.16 8.12
C GLY A 400 3.54 32.27 8.41
N ALA A 401 3.16 31.43 7.44
CA ALA A 401 2.06 30.47 7.60
C ALA A 401 2.43 29.35 8.58
N LEU A 402 3.66 28.84 8.52
CA LEU A 402 4.14 27.79 9.43
C LEU A 402 4.10 28.22 10.91
N ASN A 403 4.40 29.49 11.19
CA ASN A 403 4.35 30.06 12.55
C ASN A 403 2.95 30.05 13.18
N THR A 404 1.89 29.82 12.41
CA THR A 404 0.52 29.70 12.94
C THR A 404 0.31 28.43 13.77
N GLY A 405 1.15 27.40 13.58
CA GLY A 405 0.98 26.08 14.21
C GLY A 405 -0.19 25.25 13.70
N LEU A 406 -0.75 25.61 12.54
CA LEU A 406 -1.93 24.95 11.96
C LEU A 406 -1.60 23.76 11.04
N PHE A 407 -0.34 23.64 10.63
CA PHE A 407 0.14 22.64 9.70
C PHE A 407 0.33 21.28 10.38
N ASP A 408 -0.26 20.25 9.78
CA ASP A 408 -0.20 18.88 10.25
C ASP A 408 1.12 18.21 9.84
N TYR A 409 1.54 18.37 8.58
CA TYR A 409 2.74 17.75 8.02
C TYR A 409 3.56 18.79 7.26
N VAL A 410 4.89 18.76 7.38
CA VAL A 410 5.79 19.66 6.65
C VAL A 410 6.88 18.82 6.00
N TRP A 411 6.93 18.79 4.67
CA TRP A 411 7.96 18.08 3.91
C TRP A 411 8.95 19.08 3.35
N VAL A 412 9.98 19.37 4.14
CA VAL A 412 11.01 20.33 3.79
C VAL A 412 11.82 19.82 2.61
N GLN A 413 11.99 20.62 1.55
CA GLN A 413 12.70 20.24 0.33
C GLN A 413 14.22 20.36 0.53
N PHE A 414 14.90 19.23 0.80
CA PHE A 414 16.35 19.16 1.00
C PHE A 414 17.11 18.95 -0.32
N TYR A 415 16.75 19.72 -1.34
CA TYR A 415 17.34 19.71 -2.67
C TYR A 415 17.28 21.09 -3.33
N ASN A 416 18.01 21.25 -4.43
CA ASN A 416 18.21 22.54 -5.13
C ASN A 416 18.77 23.68 -4.26
N ASN A 417 19.29 23.35 -3.07
CA ASN A 417 19.73 24.31 -2.06
C ASN A 417 21.02 23.80 -1.39
N PRO A 418 22.20 24.04 -2.01
CA PRO A 418 23.50 23.59 -1.50
C PRO A 418 23.76 23.83 0.00
N PRO A 419 23.37 24.97 0.62
CA PRO A 419 23.67 25.24 2.03
C PRO A 419 22.95 24.37 3.05
N CYS A 420 21.97 23.56 2.63
CA CYS A 420 21.15 22.76 3.55
C CYS A 420 20.79 21.38 3.02
N GLN A 421 21.25 20.98 1.83
CA GLN A 421 20.99 19.67 1.25
C GLN A 421 22.12 18.66 1.55
N TYR A 422 21.91 17.42 1.14
CA TYR A 422 22.97 16.42 1.11
C TYR A 422 23.99 16.74 0.01
N SER A 423 25.27 16.58 0.34
CA SER A 423 26.37 16.61 -0.61
C SER A 423 27.11 15.28 -0.55
N SER A 424 27.56 14.75 -1.70
CA SER A 424 28.17 13.42 -1.78
C SER A 424 29.20 13.16 -0.66
N GLY A 425 28.88 12.23 0.24
CA GLY A 425 29.70 11.85 1.40
C GLY A 425 29.60 12.76 2.64
N SER A 426 28.68 13.74 2.68
CA SER A 426 28.50 14.66 3.79
C SER A 426 27.02 14.91 4.13
N THR A 427 26.66 14.60 5.37
CA THR A 427 25.32 14.86 5.93
C THR A 427 25.25 16.13 6.78
N THR A 428 26.35 16.87 6.94
CA THR A 428 26.47 17.96 7.92
C THR A 428 25.43 19.06 7.72
N ASP A 429 25.37 19.63 6.51
CA ASP A 429 24.48 20.76 6.20
C ASP A 429 23.01 20.37 6.32
N LEU A 430 22.65 19.17 5.82
CA LEU A 430 21.32 18.59 5.99
C LEU A 430 20.97 18.39 7.47
N ALA A 431 21.86 17.80 8.25
CA ALA A 431 21.62 17.54 9.67
C ALA A 431 21.45 18.83 10.48
N ASP A 432 22.22 19.88 10.15
CA ASP A 432 22.13 21.17 10.82
C ASP A 432 20.86 21.94 10.42
N ALA A 433 20.46 21.89 9.15
CA ALA A 433 19.18 22.42 8.72
C ALA A 433 18.00 21.64 9.33
N TRP A 434 18.07 20.30 9.37
CA TRP A 434 17.04 19.47 10.01
C TRP A 434 16.79 19.88 11.47
N LYS A 435 17.85 20.11 12.25
CA LYS A 435 17.73 20.59 13.64
C LYS A 435 16.99 21.92 13.75
N GLN A 436 17.21 22.84 12.81
CA GLN A 436 16.49 24.12 12.77
C GLN A 436 15.00 23.90 12.49
N TRP A 437 14.69 23.05 11.51
CA TRP A 437 13.31 22.72 11.16
C TRP A 437 12.53 22.05 12.29
N LEU A 438 13.17 21.27 13.17
CA LEU A 438 12.50 20.70 14.36
C LEU A 438 11.89 21.76 15.30
N SER A 439 12.27 23.04 15.19
CA SER A 439 11.72 24.13 16.01
C SER A 439 10.30 24.56 15.63
N ILE A 440 9.82 24.27 14.41
CA ILE A 440 8.52 24.78 13.95
C ILE A 440 7.33 24.10 14.66
N PRO A 441 6.18 24.77 14.83
CA PRO A 441 5.00 24.21 15.48
C PRO A 441 4.17 23.28 14.57
N ALA A 442 4.80 22.27 13.95
CA ALA A 442 4.13 21.23 13.16
C ALA A 442 4.08 19.89 13.90
N LYS A 443 3.11 19.01 13.54
CA LYS A 443 2.99 17.69 14.19
C LYS A 443 4.06 16.72 13.74
N GLN A 444 4.33 16.66 12.43
CA GLN A 444 5.41 15.85 11.89
C GLN A 444 6.13 16.60 10.76
N ILE A 445 7.43 16.31 10.65
CA ILE A 445 8.34 16.85 9.65
C ILE A 445 8.88 15.69 8.83
N PHE A 446 8.87 15.84 7.51
CA PHE A 446 9.31 14.87 6.54
C PHE A 446 10.55 15.40 5.82
N LEU A 447 11.47 14.49 5.50
CA LEU A 447 12.64 14.79 4.68
C LEU A 447 12.22 14.75 3.20
N GLY A 448 12.08 15.90 2.55
CA GLY A 448 11.75 16.01 1.13
C GLY A 448 12.98 15.83 0.24
N LEU A 449 12.91 14.92 -0.72
CA LEU A 449 14.02 14.48 -1.56
C LEU A 449 13.58 14.36 -3.03
N PRO A 450 14.51 14.53 -3.98
CA PRO A 450 14.27 14.11 -5.35
C PRO A 450 14.34 12.57 -5.40
N ALA A 451 13.41 11.95 -6.12
CA ALA A 451 13.35 10.49 -6.27
C ALA A 451 14.42 9.93 -7.23
N SER A 452 15.08 10.81 -7.98
CA SER A 452 16.07 10.46 -9.01
C SER A 452 17.08 11.60 -9.16
N PRO A 453 18.33 11.33 -9.59
CA PRO A 453 19.30 12.39 -9.93
C PRO A 453 18.76 13.39 -10.98
N GLU A 454 17.88 12.94 -11.87
CA GLU A 454 17.27 13.75 -12.92
C GLU A 454 16.09 14.60 -12.45
N ALA A 455 15.59 14.39 -11.23
CA ALA A 455 14.41 15.07 -10.70
C ALA A 455 14.70 16.47 -10.12
N ALA A 456 15.97 16.78 -9.84
CA ALA A 456 16.41 18.06 -9.29
C ALA A 456 17.82 18.41 -9.79
N GLY A 457 18.17 19.70 -9.77
CA GLY A 457 19.50 20.15 -10.17
C GLY A 457 20.61 19.75 -9.19
N SER A 458 20.28 19.49 -7.93
CA SER A 458 21.20 18.98 -6.91
C SER A 458 20.47 18.47 -5.67
N GLY A 459 21.18 17.76 -4.78
CA GLY A 459 20.65 17.29 -3.49
C GLY A 459 20.08 15.87 -3.49
N PHE A 460 20.19 15.13 -4.60
CA PHE A 460 19.86 13.70 -4.63
C PHE A 460 20.74 12.90 -3.66
N ILE A 461 20.10 11.97 -2.95
CA ILE A 461 20.74 11.08 -1.99
C ILE A 461 20.58 9.65 -2.50
N PRO A 462 21.66 8.92 -2.82
CA PRO A 462 21.56 7.49 -3.12
C PRO A 462 20.85 6.73 -1.99
N SER A 463 20.04 5.72 -2.33
CA SER A 463 19.22 5.01 -1.34
C SER A 463 20.06 4.38 -0.22
N ASP A 464 21.24 3.85 -0.53
CA ASP A 464 22.16 3.31 0.47
C ASP A 464 22.71 4.37 1.42
N ASP A 465 22.96 5.58 0.94
CA ASP A 465 23.39 6.71 1.78
C ASP A 465 22.24 7.26 2.63
N LEU A 466 21.02 7.32 2.07
CA LEU A 466 19.82 7.66 2.83
C LEU A 466 19.65 6.70 4.01
N LYS A 467 19.71 5.39 3.76
CA LYS A 467 19.54 4.34 4.78
C LYS A 467 20.65 4.35 5.83
N SER A 468 21.90 4.43 5.40
CA SER A 468 23.06 4.22 6.29
C SER A 468 23.55 5.49 6.97
N GLN A 469 23.35 6.67 6.37
CA GLN A 469 23.94 7.92 6.86
C GLN A 469 22.88 8.93 7.32
N VAL A 470 21.74 9.05 6.62
CA VAL A 470 20.78 10.15 6.87
C VAL A 470 19.66 9.73 7.83
N LEU A 471 18.97 8.62 7.55
CA LEU A 471 17.86 8.14 8.38
C LEU A 471 18.26 7.93 9.85
N PRO A 472 19.44 7.36 10.19
CA PRO A 472 19.87 7.22 11.59
C PRO A 472 19.99 8.56 12.33
N LEU A 473 20.29 9.65 11.61
CA LEU A 473 20.42 10.99 12.20
C LEU A 473 19.07 11.63 12.51
N ILE A 474 18.07 11.41 11.65
CA ILE A 474 16.80 12.15 11.72
C ILE A 474 15.66 11.37 12.38
N LYS A 475 15.67 10.02 12.31
CA LYS A 475 14.59 9.17 12.86
C LYS A 475 14.48 9.24 14.39
N SER A 476 15.56 9.60 15.08
CA SER A 476 15.56 9.80 16.53
C SER A 476 14.86 11.10 16.97
N SER A 477 14.53 11.99 16.02
CA SER A 477 13.82 13.22 16.33
C SER A 477 12.34 12.96 16.63
N GLY A 478 11.81 13.55 17.70
CA GLY A 478 10.42 13.34 18.12
C GLY A 478 9.35 13.86 17.15
N LYS A 479 9.74 14.52 16.06
CA LYS A 479 8.84 15.02 15.00
C LYS A 479 9.04 14.31 13.65
N TYR A 480 9.94 13.34 13.53
CA TYR A 480 10.13 12.63 12.26
C TYR A 480 8.82 11.95 11.82
N GLY A 481 8.36 12.31 10.63
CA GLY A 481 7.16 11.77 10.00
C GLY A 481 7.45 10.78 8.88
N GLY A 482 8.64 10.81 8.30
CA GLY A 482 9.00 10.02 7.13
C GLY A 482 9.79 10.81 6.09
N ILE A 483 9.65 10.43 4.81
CA ILE A 483 10.24 11.14 3.68
C ILE A 483 9.15 11.62 2.71
N MET A 484 9.47 12.63 1.92
CA MET A 484 8.67 13.06 0.77
C MET A 484 9.52 12.94 -0.49
N LEU A 485 8.91 12.54 -1.60
CA LEU A 485 9.59 12.35 -2.87
C LEU A 485 8.99 13.26 -3.95
N TRP A 486 9.88 13.96 -4.65
CA TRP A 486 9.62 14.63 -5.91
C TRP A 486 10.26 13.82 -7.05
N SER A 487 9.52 13.17 -7.94
CA SER A 487 8.06 12.97 -8.00
C SER A 487 7.75 11.54 -8.45
N LYS A 488 6.47 11.16 -8.56
CA LYS A 488 6.06 9.81 -8.97
C LYS A 488 6.70 9.35 -10.28
N TYR A 489 6.78 10.24 -11.29
CA TYR A 489 7.46 9.90 -12.55
C TYR A 489 8.87 9.35 -12.36
N TYR A 490 9.67 10.07 -11.57
CA TYR A 490 11.06 9.73 -11.30
C TYR A 490 11.20 8.55 -10.34
N ASP A 491 10.28 8.44 -9.38
CA ASP A 491 10.19 7.30 -8.48
C ASP A 491 9.93 5.99 -9.24
N ASP A 492 9.11 6.03 -10.30
CA ASP A 492 8.89 4.86 -11.17
C ASP A 492 10.14 4.48 -11.99
N GLN A 493 10.97 5.46 -12.39
CA GLN A 493 12.17 5.18 -13.17
C GLN A 493 13.25 4.51 -12.32
N ASP A 494 13.42 4.98 -11.08
CA ASP A 494 14.54 4.59 -10.22
C ASP A 494 14.14 3.68 -9.05
N ASP A 495 12.85 3.38 -8.90
CA ASP A 495 12.27 2.53 -7.84
C ASP A 495 12.67 2.99 -6.42
N TYR A 496 12.84 4.31 -6.25
CA TYR A 496 13.47 4.90 -5.08
C TYR A 496 12.69 4.59 -3.80
N SER A 497 11.37 4.82 -3.81
CA SER A 497 10.48 4.57 -2.68
C SER A 497 10.50 3.12 -2.26
N SER A 498 10.44 2.16 -3.20
CA SER A 498 10.51 0.73 -2.90
C SER A 498 11.84 0.36 -2.25
N SER A 499 12.94 1.01 -2.67
CA SER A 499 14.29 0.73 -2.13
C SER A 499 14.51 1.19 -0.69
N VAL A 500 13.70 2.12 -0.18
CA VAL A 500 13.85 2.74 1.17
C VAL A 500 12.64 2.54 2.08
N LYS A 501 11.52 1.99 1.57
CA LYS A 501 10.25 1.86 2.29
C LYS A 501 10.36 1.10 3.61
N SER A 502 11.18 0.06 3.69
CA SER A 502 11.41 -0.71 4.92
C SER A 502 12.15 0.08 5.99
N ASP A 503 12.90 1.09 5.58
CA ASP A 503 13.83 1.84 6.41
C ASP A 503 13.24 3.18 6.88
N VAL A 504 12.20 3.69 6.20
CA VAL A 504 11.39 4.86 6.59
C VAL A 504 10.38 4.44 7.65
#